data_AF-A0A1G3PE12-F1
#
_entry.id   AF-A0A1G3PE12-F1
#
_cell.length_a   1.000
_cell.length_b   1.000
_cell.length_c   1.000
_cell.angle_alpha   90.00
_cell.angle_beta   90.00
_cell.angle_gamma   90.00
#
_symmetry.space_group_name_H-M   'P 1'
#
loop_
_entity.id
_entity.type
_entity.pdbx_description
1 polymer ?
#
loop_
_entity_poly.entity_id
_entity_poly.type
_entity_poly.pdbx_seq_one_letter_code
_entity_poly.pdbx_strand_id
1 'polypeptide(L)'
;MKHFFRELNDVKAVIAEGYISLYETVNLKKGDIVRFDTQAGESSAILINNHRTFRGEIVVCNEIVGFRVTSINAGESKPYQGAKDSITEILKTQLVINSIELSIEDLMNIHTKTIINLDCLYDDKNYENVYLYISGVKVAGGRTQIYDEYFAIEITEVYTEMQTRKDIAVRSSGYIIDSDKVRGYDFRRPDKVTYRQILRMKDIHISSLRMMKIVLPEIRNYSVLKVDQCSYSEITKQLADNYSYYIVNTSDALRRDGNTIKDQNFVVQRPEFTYKLNEEAITFITKLMSNRFVYGEKSFIICSKKTGFFNTIQSTESISELIVEPVRNAWKEIRNFNFSGVSTIKENAGCDELIPEHDMVITIEIGDDKSGSDLVLIYPYIFLESVLEVMG
;
A
#
# COMPACT_ATOMS: atom_id res chain seq x y z
N MET A 1 14.48 -39.58 -3.25
CA MET A 1 13.61 -38.52 -2.70
C MET A 1 14.14 -37.08 -2.84
N LYS A 2 15.40 -36.82 -3.26
CA LYS A 2 15.93 -35.44 -3.43
C LYS A 2 15.48 -34.69 -4.70
N HIS A 3 14.76 -35.34 -5.62
CA HIS A 3 14.38 -34.74 -6.90
C HIS A 3 13.03 -34.01 -6.88
N PHE A 4 12.13 -34.33 -5.95
CA PHE A 4 10.78 -33.73 -5.89
C PHE A 4 10.81 -32.24 -5.50
N PHE A 5 11.73 -31.86 -4.61
CA PHE A 5 11.86 -30.46 -4.14
C PHE A 5 12.55 -29.51 -5.14
N ARG A 6 13.01 -30.02 -6.29
CA ARG A 6 13.57 -29.20 -7.38
C ARG A 6 12.53 -28.80 -8.43
N GLU A 7 11.26 -29.17 -8.27
CA GLU A 7 10.21 -28.67 -9.14
C GLU A 7 10.10 -27.15 -9.00
N LEU A 8 10.27 -26.46 -10.14
CA LEU A 8 10.14 -25.02 -10.25
C LEU A 8 8.68 -24.66 -10.42
N ASN A 9 8.21 -23.75 -9.58
CA ASN A 9 6.84 -23.26 -9.61
C ASN A 9 6.83 -21.88 -10.25
N ASP A 10 5.82 -21.64 -11.08
CA ASP A 10 5.58 -20.34 -11.71
C ASP A 10 5.00 -19.38 -10.67
N VAL A 11 5.73 -18.30 -10.37
CA VAL A 11 5.38 -17.30 -9.37
C VAL A 11 5.14 -15.97 -10.07
N LYS A 12 3.88 -15.54 -10.11
CA LYS A 12 3.44 -14.29 -10.75
C LYS A 12 3.14 -13.21 -9.72
N ALA A 13 3.76 -12.05 -9.86
CA ALA A 13 3.39 -10.85 -9.11
C ALA A 13 2.28 -10.08 -9.83
N VAL A 14 1.04 -10.29 -9.39
CA VAL A 14 -0.17 -9.64 -9.92
C VAL A 14 -0.46 -8.37 -9.14
N ILE A 15 -0.41 -7.22 -9.81
CA ILE A 15 -0.72 -5.91 -9.22
C ILE A 15 -2.22 -5.68 -9.20
N ALA A 16 -2.90 -6.00 -10.30
CA ALA A 16 -4.30 -5.70 -10.49
C ALA A 16 -5.02 -6.82 -11.24
N GLU A 17 -6.31 -6.97 -10.98
CA GLU A 17 -7.19 -7.90 -11.69
C GLU A 17 -8.42 -7.18 -12.22
N GLY A 18 -8.95 -7.67 -13.33
CA GLY A 18 -10.12 -7.11 -13.97
C GLY A 18 -10.67 -8.08 -14.99
N TYR A 19 -11.39 -7.52 -15.94
CA TYR A 19 -12.08 -8.28 -16.97
C TYR A 19 -12.01 -7.56 -18.31
N ILE A 20 -12.17 -8.29 -19.40
CA ILE A 20 -12.21 -7.76 -20.75
C ILE A 20 -13.10 -8.66 -21.61
N SER A 21 -13.78 -8.12 -22.62
CA SER A 21 -14.53 -8.98 -23.54
C SER A 21 -13.60 -9.68 -24.53
N LEU A 22 -14.03 -10.82 -25.06
CA LEU A 22 -13.33 -11.51 -26.15
C LEU A 22 -13.17 -10.61 -27.38
N TYR A 23 -14.19 -9.80 -27.70
CA TYR A 23 -14.14 -8.85 -28.81
C TYR A 23 -13.03 -7.81 -28.61
N GLU A 24 -12.97 -7.17 -27.44
CA GLU A 24 -11.92 -6.18 -27.12
C GLU A 24 -10.53 -6.83 -27.09
N THR A 25 -10.43 -8.06 -26.59
CA THR A 25 -9.16 -8.83 -26.57
C THR A 25 -8.60 -9.03 -27.97
N VAL A 26 -9.44 -9.39 -28.94
CA VAL A 26 -9.02 -9.62 -30.34
C VAL A 26 -8.64 -8.32 -31.05
N ASN A 27 -9.24 -7.20 -30.65
CA ASN A 27 -9.00 -5.89 -31.26
C ASN A 27 -7.98 -5.03 -30.49
N LEU A 28 -7.35 -5.59 -29.47
CA LEU A 28 -6.39 -4.88 -28.62
C LEU A 28 -5.20 -4.41 -29.45
N LYS A 29 -4.84 -3.14 -29.31
CA LYS A 29 -3.75 -2.51 -30.07
C LYS A 29 -2.91 -1.60 -29.19
N LYS A 30 -1.72 -1.26 -29.71
CA LYS A 30 -0.87 -0.22 -29.13
C LYS A 30 -1.63 1.09 -28.97
N GLY A 31 -1.50 1.71 -27.80
CA GLY A 31 -2.18 2.95 -27.40
C GLY A 31 -3.50 2.72 -26.67
N ASP A 32 -4.07 1.52 -26.70
CA ASP A 32 -5.25 1.22 -25.88
C ASP A 32 -4.92 1.29 -24.40
N ILE A 33 -5.89 1.73 -23.59
CA ILE A 33 -5.77 1.75 -22.14
C ILE A 33 -6.77 0.77 -21.55
N VAL A 34 -6.29 -0.24 -20.84
CA VAL A 34 -7.11 -1.25 -20.18
C VAL A 34 -7.14 -0.98 -18.68
N ARG A 35 -8.32 -0.66 -18.14
CA ARG A 35 -8.58 -0.46 -16.71
C ARG A 35 -8.71 -1.81 -15.99
N PHE A 36 -8.51 -1.81 -14.67
CA PHE A 36 -8.75 -2.94 -13.77
C PHE A 36 -9.72 -2.56 -12.63
N ASP A 37 -10.16 -3.54 -11.83
CA ASP A 37 -11.06 -3.33 -10.68
C ASP A 37 -10.31 -3.16 -9.35
N THR A 38 -8.98 -3.23 -9.40
CA THR A 38 -8.08 -2.99 -8.27
C THR A 38 -7.75 -1.51 -8.16
N GLN A 39 -8.02 -0.91 -7.00
CA GLN A 39 -7.65 0.48 -6.72
C GLN A 39 -6.15 0.61 -6.43
N ALA A 40 -5.57 1.77 -6.73
CA ALA A 40 -4.27 2.15 -6.20
C ALA A 40 -4.32 2.12 -4.66
N GLY A 41 -3.28 1.58 -4.03
CA GLY A 41 -3.26 1.34 -2.58
C GLY A 41 -3.86 0.02 -2.12
N GLU A 42 -4.56 -0.74 -2.98
CA GLU A 42 -4.91 -2.12 -2.64
C GLU A 42 -3.69 -3.05 -2.71
N SER A 43 -3.68 -4.07 -1.86
CA SER A 43 -2.59 -5.05 -1.85
C SER A 43 -2.53 -5.85 -3.16
N SER A 44 -1.33 -5.98 -3.70
CA SER A 44 -1.00 -6.89 -4.79
C SER A 44 -0.98 -8.34 -4.31
N ALA A 45 -1.00 -9.29 -5.24
CA ALA A 45 -1.00 -10.72 -4.95
C ALA A 45 0.15 -11.46 -5.65
N ILE A 46 0.66 -12.50 -4.99
CA ILE A 46 1.48 -13.50 -5.63
C ILE A 46 0.60 -14.71 -5.95
N LEU A 47 0.67 -15.16 -7.20
CA LEU A 47 0.07 -16.40 -7.65
C LEU A 47 1.17 -17.44 -7.86
N ILE A 48 1.03 -18.59 -7.22
CA ILE A 48 1.89 -19.77 -7.45
C ILE A 48 1.10 -20.74 -8.31
N ASN A 49 1.59 -21.04 -9.51
CA ASN A 49 0.89 -21.87 -10.49
C ASN A 49 -0.57 -21.41 -10.73
N ASN A 50 -0.77 -20.10 -10.87
CA ASN A 50 -2.08 -19.42 -10.97
C ASN A 50 -3.00 -19.49 -9.73
N HIS A 51 -2.55 -20.07 -8.61
CA HIS A 51 -3.27 -20.03 -7.34
C HIS A 51 -2.80 -18.85 -6.49
N ARG A 52 -3.73 -17.98 -6.10
CA ARG A 52 -3.50 -16.87 -5.19
C ARG A 52 -2.95 -17.40 -3.86
N THR A 53 -1.71 -17.02 -3.50
CA THR A 53 -1.05 -17.51 -2.29
C THR A 53 -0.75 -16.37 -1.31
N PHE A 54 0.03 -15.36 -1.71
CA PHE A 54 0.41 -14.26 -0.81
C PHE A 54 -0.29 -12.96 -1.18
N ARG A 55 -0.53 -12.10 -0.18
CA ARG A 55 -0.76 -10.65 -0.39
C ARG A 55 0.48 -9.87 0.00
N GLY A 56 0.62 -8.71 -0.61
CA GLY A 56 1.75 -7.86 -0.37
C GLY A 56 1.71 -6.60 -1.17
N GLU A 57 2.88 -6.01 -1.27
CA GLU A 57 3.11 -4.76 -1.96
C GLU A 57 4.35 -4.86 -2.81
N ILE A 58 4.35 -4.12 -3.92
CA ILE A 58 5.53 -3.94 -4.74
C ILE A 58 6.47 -3.00 -4.00
N VAL A 59 7.74 -3.37 -3.98
CA VAL A 59 8.83 -2.57 -3.42
C VAL A 59 9.94 -2.46 -4.44
N VAL A 60 10.65 -1.33 -4.42
CA VAL A 60 11.83 -1.12 -5.25
C VAL A 60 13.02 -0.97 -4.31
N CYS A 61 13.97 -1.89 -4.40
CA CYS A 61 15.18 -1.89 -3.60
C CYS A 61 16.36 -1.55 -4.51
N ASN A 62 16.89 -0.33 -4.37
CA ASN A 62 17.77 0.33 -5.33
C ASN A 62 17.08 0.49 -6.69
N GLU A 63 17.28 -0.48 -7.59
CA GLU A 63 16.67 -0.54 -8.92
C GLU A 63 16.01 -1.89 -9.16
N ILE A 64 15.98 -2.79 -8.17
CA ILE A 64 15.42 -4.13 -8.33
C ILE A 64 14.00 -4.13 -7.79
N VAL A 65 13.07 -4.62 -8.60
CA VAL A 65 11.68 -4.75 -8.19
C VAL A 65 11.52 -6.02 -7.36
N GLY A 66 10.86 -5.89 -6.22
CA GLY A 66 10.52 -6.97 -5.32
C GLY A 66 9.05 -6.95 -4.92
N PHE A 67 8.61 -8.05 -4.32
CA PHE A 67 7.30 -8.17 -3.69
C PHE A 67 7.49 -8.41 -2.19
N ARG A 68 7.06 -7.47 -1.35
CA ARG A 68 7.04 -7.66 0.10
C ARG A 68 5.74 -8.32 0.51
N VAL A 69 5.82 -9.50 1.11
CA VAL A 69 4.66 -10.21 1.65
C VAL A 69 4.14 -9.48 2.88
N THR A 70 2.85 -9.17 2.92
CA THR A 70 2.16 -8.59 4.10
C THR A 70 1.26 -9.62 4.78
N SER A 71 0.73 -10.58 4.01
CA SER A 71 -0.12 -11.65 4.51
C SER A 71 0.06 -12.93 3.69
N ILE A 72 -0.03 -14.08 4.36
CA ILE A 72 0.06 -15.42 3.74
C ILE A 72 -1.29 -15.88 3.18
N ASN A 73 -2.37 -15.10 3.38
CA ASN A 73 -3.68 -15.39 2.83
C ASN A 73 -4.02 -14.38 1.72
N ALA A 74 -3.88 -14.79 0.46
CA ALA A 74 -4.20 -13.98 -0.72
C ALA A 74 -5.69 -13.57 -0.85
N GLY A 75 -6.59 -14.21 -0.09
CA GLY A 75 -8.05 -14.09 -0.24
C GLY A 75 -8.54 -14.36 -1.67
N GLU A 76 -9.81 -14.08 -1.93
CA GLU A 76 -10.42 -14.38 -3.24
C GLU A 76 -10.27 -13.22 -4.24
N SER A 77 -10.32 -13.53 -5.54
CA SER A 77 -10.42 -12.51 -6.59
C SER A 77 -11.80 -11.84 -6.55
N LYS A 78 -11.86 -10.53 -6.81
CA LYS A 78 -13.13 -9.81 -6.92
C LYS A 78 -13.97 -10.42 -8.06
N PRO A 79 -15.27 -10.69 -7.85
CA PRO A 79 -16.13 -11.17 -8.92
C PRO A 79 -16.36 -10.07 -9.96
N TYR A 80 -16.65 -10.47 -11.20
CA TYR A 80 -17.07 -9.56 -12.25
C TYR A 80 -18.31 -8.76 -11.82
N GLN A 81 -18.23 -7.44 -11.90
CA GLN A 81 -19.30 -6.54 -11.47
C GLN A 81 -20.26 -6.09 -12.59
N GLY A 82 -20.06 -6.56 -13.82
CA GLY A 82 -20.92 -6.22 -14.96
C GLY A 82 -22.19 -7.09 -15.09
N ALA A 83 -22.92 -6.90 -16.19
CA ALA A 83 -24.21 -7.55 -16.41
C ALA A 83 -24.09 -9.08 -16.51
N LYS A 84 -24.95 -9.81 -15.75
CA LYS A 84 -24.95 -11.29 -15.66
C LYS A 84 -25.15 -11.99 -17.01
N ASP A 85 -25.79 -11.35 -17.97
CA ASP A 85 -26.09 -11.93 -19.28
C ASP A 85 -24.90 -11.93 -20.25
N SER A 86 -23.70 -11.54 -19.79
CA SER A 86 -22.48 -11.44 -20.62
C SER A 86 -21.36 -12.43 -20.24
N ILE A 87 -21.60 -13.38 -19.32
CA ILE A 87 -20.54 -14.25 -18.76
C ILE A 87 -19.83 -15.10 -19.83
N THR A 88 -20.48 -15.47 -20.93
CA THR A 88 -19.88 -16.34 -21.96
C THR A 88 -18.76 -15.70 -22.77
N GLU A 89 -18.62 -14.37 -22.74
CA GLU A 89 -17.65 -13.63 -23.55
C GLU A 89 -16.69 -12.75 -22.73
N ILE A 90 -16.74 -12.83 -21.40
CA ILE A 90 -15.89 -12.05 -20.51
C ILE A 90 -14.70 -12.92 -20.06
N LEU A 91 -13.50 -12.40 -20.27
CA LEU A 91 -12.23 -13.02 -19.91
C LEU A 91 -11.62 -12.30 -18.71
N LYS A 92 -11.00 -13.06 -17.81
CA LYS A 92 -10.28 -12.50 -16.66
C LYS A 92 -8.96 -11.89 -17.14
N THR A 93 -8.66 -10.68 -16.66
CA THR A 93 -7.38 -10.01 -16.92
C THR A 93 -6.56 -9.86 -15.65
N GLN A 94 -5.24 -9.86 -15.81
CA GLN A 94 -4.28 -9.64 -14.74
C GLN A 94 -3.17 -8.71 -15.23
N LEU A 95 -2.86 -7.70 -14.43
CA LEU A 95 -1.69 -6.86 -14.60
C LEU A 95 -0.53 -7.46 -13.81
N VAL A 96 0.51 -7.90 -14.51
CA VAL A 96 1.62 -8.66 -13.91
C VAL A 96 2.93 -7.88 -14.07
N ILE A 97 3.70 -7.69 -13.00
CA ILE A 97 5.06 -7.13 -13.11
C ILE A 97 5.98 -8.12 -13.78
N ASN A 98 6.14 -9.28 -13.16
CA ASN A 98 6.98 -10.33 -13.71
C ASN A 98 6.51 -11.71 -13.24
N SER A 99 6.96 -12.72 -13.98
CA SER A 99 6.87 -14.14 -13.61
C SER A 99 8.28 -14.62 -13.33
N ILE A 100 8.49 -15.28 -12.19
CA ILE A 100 9.75 -15.93 -11.84
C ILE A 100 9.48 -17.39 -11.51
N GLU A 101 10.53 -18.20 -11.54
CA GLU A 101 10.47 -19.59 -11.13
C GLU A 101 11.14 -19.79 -9.78
N LEU A 102 10.40 -20.30 -8.80
CA LEU A 102 10.92 -20.60 -7.45
C LEU A 102 10.77 -22.08 -7.11
N SER A 103 11.74 -22.62 -6.36
CA SER A 103 11.65 -23.98 -5.83
C SER A 103 10.68 -24.04 -4.64
N ILE A 104 10.21 -25.24 -4.30
CA ILE A 104 9.40 -25.46 -3.09
C ILE A 104 10.17 -25.02 -1.83
N GLU A 105 11.48 -25.24 -1.80
CA GLU A 105 12.33 -24.84 -0.67
C GLU A 105 12.37 -23.32 -0.49
N ASP A 106 12.47 -22.56 -1.59
CA ASP A 106 12.40 -21.09 -1.55
C ASP A 106 11.04 -20.61 -1.04
N LEU A 107 9.96 -21.26 -1.49
CA LEU A 107 8.59 -20.91 -1.11
C LEU A 107 8.29 -21.20 0.37
N MET A 108 8.85 -22.28 0.93
CA MET A 108 8.69 -22.65 2.33
C MET A 108 9.31 -21.63 3.30
N ASN A 109 10.28 -20.85 2.83
CA ASN A 109 10.94 -19.81 3.63
C ASN A 109 10.24 -18.45 3.54
N ILE A 110 9.12 -18.35 2.80
CA ILE A 110 8.35 -17.11 2.69
C ILE A 110 7.45 -16.94 3.90
N HIS A 111 7.62 -15.81 4.59
CA HIS A 111 6.77 -15.37 5.69
C HIS A 111 6.30 -13.93 5.45
N THR A 112 5.45 -13.42 6.33
CA THR A 112 5.15 -11.98 6.34
C THR A 112 6.46 -11.20 6.48
N LYS A 113 6.62 -10.12 5.72
CA LYS A 113 7.81 -9.26 5.62
C LYS A 113 8.93 -9.77 4.71
N THR A 114 8.86 -11.01 4.22
CA THR A 114 9.81 -11.48 3.19
C THR A 114 9.65 -10.66 1.91
N ILE A 115 10.76 -10.23 1.33
CA ILE A 115 10.85 -9.62 0.01
C ILE A 115 11.26 -10.70 -0.98
N ILE A 116 10.40 -10.95 -1.96
CA ILE A 116 10.69 -11.83 -3.10
C ILE A 116 11.26 -10.95 -4.21
N ASN A 117 12.50 -11.18 -4.62
CA ASN A 117 13.09 -10.51 -5.78
C ASN A 117 12.37 -11.00 -7.05
N LEU A 118 11.85 -10.07 -7.86
CA LEU A 118 11.10 -10.39 -9.09
C LEU A 118 11.97 -10.45 -10.35
N ASP A 119 13.30 -10.50 -10.19
CA ASP A 119 14.29 -10.58 -11.27
C ASP A 119 14.04 -9.59 -12.41
N CYS A 120 13.76 -8.33 -12.06
CA CYS A 120 13.58 -7.25 -13.02
C CYS A 120 14.02 -5.90 -12.44
N LEU A 121 14.41 -5.01 -13.34
CA LEU A 121 14.82 -3.65 -13.01
C LEU A 121 13.64 -2.67 -13.08
N TYR A 122 13.71 -1.68 -12.21
CA TYR A 122 12.86 -0.50 -12.19
C TYR A 122 13.48 0.57 -13.11
N ASP A 123 12.75 1.03 -14.13
CA ASP A 123 13.16 2.13 -15.01
C ASP A 123 12.17 3.31 -14.91
N ASP A 124 12.61 4.41 -14.28
CA ASP A 124 11.83 5.65 -14.08
C ASP A 124 11.27 6.24 -15.38
N LYS A 125 11.93 6.02 -16.53
CA LYS A 125 11.62 6.73 -17.77
C LYS A 125 10.59 6.01 -18.62
N ASN A 126 10.54 4.69 -18.54
CA ASN A 126 9.79 3.89 -19.50
C ASN A 126 8.71 3.01 -18.86
N TYR A 127 8.95 2.42 -17.70
CA TYR A 127 8.11 1.39 -17.07
C TYR A 127 7.25 0.54 -18.03
N GLU A 128 7.82 0.13 -19.17
CA GLU A 128 7.19 -0.71 -20.21
C GLU A 128 7.16 -2.20 -19.84
N ASN A 129 7.42 -2.52 -18.56
CA ASN A 129 7.72 -3.86 -18.09
C ASN A 129 6.60 -4.45 -17.23
N VAL A 130 5.37 -4.00 -17.42
CA VAL A 130 4.20 -4.73 -16.92
C VAL A 130 3.47 -5.39 -18.07
N TYR A 131 2.86 -6.53 -17.79
CA TYR A 131 2.27 -7.39 -18.78
C TYR A 131 0.80 -7.58 -18.51
N LEU A 132 -0.01 -7.41 -19.55
CA LEU A 132 -1.41 -7.80 -19.55
C LEU A 132 -1.51 -9.30 -19.84
N TYR A 133 -1.99 -10.03 -18.85
CA TYR A 133 -2.40 -11.42 -19.00
C TYR A 133 -3.90 -11.50 -19.18
N ILE A 134 -4.36 -12.28 -20.15
CA ILE A 134 -5.77 -12.57 -20.38
C ILE A 134 -5.95 -14.09 -20.30
N SER A 135 -6.78 -14.54 -19.36
CA SER A 135 -7.00 -15.97 -19.07
C SER A 135 -5.71 -16.78 -18.92
N GLY A 136 -4.69 -16.18 -18.28
CA GLY A 136 -3.40 -16.81 -18.01
C GLY A 136 -2.38 -16.74 -19.15
N VAL A 137 -2.73 -16.15 -20.30
CA VAL A 137 -1.83 -15.96 -21.45
C VAL A 137 -1.32 -14.53 -21.46
N LYS A 138 0.00 -14.33 -21.63
CA LYS A 138 0.62 -13.01 -21.81
C LYS A 138 0.25 -12.45 -23.18
N VAL A 139 -0.60 -11.43 -23.23
CA VAL A 139 -1.13 -10.88 -24.49
C VAL A 139 -0.41 -9.61 -24.91
N ALA A 140 -0.08 -8.73 -23.96
CA ALA A 140 0.48 -7.42 -24.26
C ALA A 140 1.43 -6.93 -23.15
N GLY A 141 2.27 -5.97 -23.50
CA GLY A 141 3.15 -5.20 -22.60
C GLY A 141 2.76 -3.73 -22.61
N GLY A 142 3.08 -3.03 -21.54
CA GLY A 142 2.64 -1.65 -21.41
C GLY A 142 3.17 -0.93 -20.18
N ARG A 143 2.67 0.29 -20.01
CA ARG A 143 2.99 1.17 -18.88
C ARG A 143 1.88 1.14 -17.86
N THR A 144 2.24 1.06 -16.58
CA THR A 144 1.24 1.14 -15.49
C THR A 144 0.74 2.56 -15.37
N GLN A 145 -0.58 2.71 -15.42
CA GLN A 145 -1.29 3.96 -15.29
C GLN A 145 -2.31 3.86 -14.14
N ILE A 146 -2.74 5.01 -13.63
CA ILE A 146 -3.93 5.13 -12.77
C ILE A 146 -4.99 5.92 -13.55
N TYR A 147 -6.18 5.34 -13.65
CA TYR A 147 -7.37 6.01 -14.17
C TYR A 147 -8.36 6.23 -13.03
N ASP A 148 -8.66 7.51 -12.75
CA ASP A 148 -9.28 7.97 -11.51
C ASP A 148 -8.49 7.47 -10.28
N GLU A 149 -8.86 6.30 -9.74
CA GLU A 149 -8.24 5.65 -8.58
C GLU A 149 -7.92 4.16 -8.84
N TYR A 150 -8.12 3.69 -10.07
CA TYR A 150 -7.97 2.29 -10.45
C TYR A 150 -6.71 2.08 -11.27
N PHE A 151 -6.04 0.94 -11.07
CA PHE A 151 -4.97 0.53 -11.95
C PHE A 151 -5.47 0.42 -13.39
N ALA A 152 -4.60 0.80 -14.32
CA ALA A 152 -4.76 0.65 -15.74
C ALA A 152 -3.41 0.33 -16.39
N ILE A 153 -3.44 -0.19 -17.61
CA ILE A 153 -2.24 -0.38 -18.44
C ILE A 153 -2.46 0.31 -19.78
N GLU A 154 -1.51 1.15 -20.15
CA GLU A 154 -1.41 1.69 -21.52
C GLU A 154 -0.56 0.73 -22.35
N ILE A 155 -1.15 0.14 -23.39
CA ILE A 155 -0.52 -0.87 -24.21
C ILE A 155 0.57 -0.24 -25.09
N THR A 156 1.81 -0.70 -24.93
CA THR A 156 2.95 -0.27 -25.77
C THR A 156 3.30 -1.32 -26.83
N GLU A 157 3.01 -2.59 -26.55
CA GLU A 157 3.29 -3.73 -27.41
C GLU A 157 2.23 -4.83 -27.25
N VAL A 158 1.85 -5.49 -28.35
CA VAL A 158 0.97 -6.67 -28.34
C VAL A 158 1.78 -7.86 -28.84
N TYR A 159 1.86 -8.92 -28.03
CA TYR A 159 2.69 -10.10 -28.31
C TYR A 159 1.94 -11.20 -29.02
N THR A 160 0.62 -11.26 -28.85
CA THR A 160 -0.22 -12.33 -29.39
C THR A 160 -1.15 -11.78 -30.47
N GLU A 161 -0.92 -12.18 -31.71
CA GLU A 161 -1.91 -11.99 -32.77
C GLU A 161 -3.07 -12.98 -32.56
N MET A 162 -4.21 -12.48 -32.09
CA MET A 162 -5.42 -13.31 -32.03
C MET A 162 -6.10 -13.31 -33.39
N GLN A 163 -6.29 -14.51 -33.96
CA GLN A 163 -7.01 -14.64 -35.23
C GLN A 163 -8.43 -14.10 -35.09
N THR A 164 -8.76 -13.09 -35.89
CA THR A 164 -10.10 -12.53 -35.99
C THR A 164 -11.04 -13.56 -36.60
N ARG A 165 -11.93 -14.13 -35.77
CA ARG A 165 -13.12 -14.82 -36.30
C ARG A 165 -14.11 -13.74 -36.76
N LYS A 166 -14.61 -13.87 -37.99
CA LYS A 166 -15.61 -12.93 -38.56
C LYS A 166 -16.95 -12.91 -37.82
N ASP A 167 -17.19 -13.89 -36.93
CA ASP A 167 -18.47 -14.09 -36.25
C ASP A 167 -18.44 -13.67 -34.75
N ILE A 168 -17.43 -12.91 -34.30
CA ILE A 168 -17.41 -12.44 -32.91
C ILE A 168 -18.43 -11.31 -32.75
N ALA A 169 -19.39 -11.48 -31.83
CA ALA A 169 -20.33 -10.44 -31.49
C ALA A 169 -19.60 -9.20 -30.95
N VAL A 170 -19.92 -8.03 -31.49
CA VAL A 170 -19.39 -6.76 -30.95
C VAL A 170 -19.97 -6.55 -29.57
N ARG A 171 -19.10 -6.67 -28.55
CA ARG A 171 -19.43 -6.36 -27.16
C ARG A 171 -18.30 -5.57 -26.55
N SER A 172 -18.64 -4.56 -25.77
CA SER A 172 -17.68 -3.87 -24.91
C SER A 172 -17.90 -4.29 -23.47
N SER A 173 -16.80 -4.57 -22.77
CA SER A 173 -16.82 -4.79 -21.34
C SER A 173 -16.80 -3.47 -20.55
N GLY A 174 -16.43 -2.36 -21.19
CA GLY A 174 -16.21 -1.06 -20.56
C GLY A 174 -14.84 -0.92 -19.89
N TYR A 175 -13.93 -1.90 -20.05
CA TYR A 175 -12.60 -1.87 -19.45
C TYR A 175 -11.54 -1.28 -20.38
N ILE A 176 -11.78 -1.19 -21.69
CA ILE A 176 -10.98 -0.35 -22.57
C ILE A 176 -11.53 1.07 -22.50
N ILE A 177 -10.69 2.03 -22.13
CA ILE A 177 -11.06 3.44 -21.98
C ILE A 177 -10.40 4.30 -23.06
N ASP A 178 -11.14 5.31 -23.51
CA ASP A 178 -10.69 6.35 -24.44
C ASP A 178 -10.65 7.66 -23.63
N SER A 179 -9.57 7.88 -22.89
CA SER A 179 -9.47 9.02 -21.97
C SER A 179 -8.04 9.47 -21.71
N ASP A 180 -7.83 10.77 -21.82
CA ASP A 180 -6.58 11.44 -21.44
C ASP A 180 -6.42 11.58 -19.90
N LYS A 181 -7.41 11.16 -19.10
CA LYS A 181 -7.39 11.25 -17.63
C LYS A 181 -6.61 10.11 -16.97
N VAL A 182 -5.46 9.77 -17.53
CA VAL A 182 -4.55 8.79 -16.92
C VAL A 182 -3.31 9.48 -16.38
N ARG A 183 -2.83 8.99 -15.24
CA ARG A 183 -1.54 9.42 -14.65
C ARG A 183 -0.62 8.21 -14.52
N GLY A 184 0.68 8.42 -14.75
CA GLY A 184 1.69 7.37 -14.55
C GLY A 184 1.74 6.95 -13.07
N TYR A 185 1.93 5.65 -12.83
CA TYR A 185 2.12 5.12 -11.48
C TYR A 185 3.61 4.90 -11.16
N ASP A 186 4.07 5.42 -10.02
CA ASP A 186 5.45 5.29 -9.56
C ASP A 186 5.55 4.21 -8.46
N PHE A 187 6.21 3.08 -8.74
CA PHE A 187 6.38 2.01 -7.74
C PHE A 187 7.44 2.33 -6.67
N ARG A 188 8.26 3.37 -6.82
CA ARG A 188 9.14 3.86 -5.74
C ARG A 188 8.37 4.68 -4.71
N ARG A 189 7.29 5.33 -5.14
CA ARG A 189 6.36 6.09 -4.29
C ARG A 189 4.94 5.52 -4.42
N PRO A 190 4.73 4.23 -4.07
CA PRO A 190 3.45 3.60 -4.29
C PRO A 190 2.42 4.18 -3.32
N ASP A 191 1.19 4.32 -3.80
CA ASP A 191 0.04 4.55 -2.93
C ASP A 191 -0.08 3.34 -1.99
N LYS A 192 -0.05 3.57 -0.67
CA LYS A 192 -0.16 2.52 0.36
C LYS A 192 -1.57 2.41 0.94
N VAL A 193 -2.38 3.42 0.70
CA VAL A 193 -3.71 3.59 1.25
C VAL A 193 -4.64 3.96 0.10
N THR A 194 -5.75 3.25 0.00
CA THR A 194 -6.80 3.53 -1.00
C THR A 194 -7.54 4.82 -0.67
N TYR A 195 -8.14 5.43 -1.68
CA TYR A 195 -9.01 6.60 -1.50
C TYR A 195 -10.15 6.34 -0.49
N ARG A 196 -10.76 5.15 -0.51
CA ARG A 196 -11.81 4.77 0.45
C ARG A 196 -11.30 4.74 1.89
N GLN A 197 -10.10 4.20 2.11
CA GLN A 197 -9.48 4.19 3.43
C GLN A 197 -9.15 5.61 3.90
N ILE A 198 -8.71 6.52 3.01
CA ILE A 198 -8.50 7.95 3.33
C ILE A 198 -9.81 8.61 3.77
N LEU A 199 -10.92 8.37 3.05
CA LEU A 199 -12.24 8.87 3.46
C LEU A 199 -12.66 8.33 4.82
N ARG A 200 -12.45 7.03 5.06
CA ARG A 200 -12.77 6.41 6.35
C ARG A 200 -11.91 6.96 7.49
N MET A 201 -10.62 7.24 7.23
CA MET A 201 -9.74 7.96 8.15
C MET A 201 -10.30 9.35 8.47
N LYS A 202 -10.80 10.08 7.48
CA LYS A 202 -11.45 11.38 7.69
C LYS A 202 -12.68 11.26 8.60
N ASP A 203 -13.54 10.28 8.37
CA ASP A 203 -14.76 10.09 9.16
C ASP A 203 -14.47 9.77 10.64
N ILE A 204 -13.47 8.91 10.89
CA ILE A 204 -12.99 8.61 12.25
C ILE A 204 -12.57 9.91 12.95
N HIS A 205 -11.75 10.73 12.29
CA HIS A 205 -11.21 11.93 12.91
C HIS A 205 -12.24 13.06 13.01
N ILE A 206 -13.27 13.08 12.15
CA ILE A 206 -14.45 13.93 12.34
C ILE A 206 -15.18 13.54 13.63
N SER A 207 -15.37 12.23 13.88
CA SER A 207 -15.98 11.74 15.12
C SER A 207 -15.14 12.13 16.35
N SER A 208 -13.82 11.93 16.27
CA SER A 208 -12.88 12.33 17.31
C SER A 208 -12.95 13.83 17.62
N LEU A 209 -12.93 14.68 16.59
CA LEU A 209 -13.01 16.13 16.73
C LEU A 209 -14.34 16.57 17.34
N ARG A 210 -15.46 15.91 17.04
CA ARG A 210 -16.74 16.19 17.70
C ARG A 210 -16.66 15.97 19.21
N MET A 211 -15.97 14.93 19.66
CA MET A 211 -15.77 14.68 21.09
C MET A 211 -14.83 15.72 21.71
N MET A 212 -13.73 16.07 21.04
CA MET A 212 -12.82 17.13 21.51
C MET A 212 -13.56 18.46 21.69
N LYS A 213 -14.44 18.85 20.76
CA LYS A 213 -15.23 20.09 20.84
C LYS A 213 -16.17 20.18 22.05
N ILE A 214 -16.54 19.05 22.66
CA ILE A 214 -17.37 19.03 23.87
C ILE A 214 -16.53 19.47 25.08
N VAL A 215 -15.29 19.00 25.14
CA VAL A 215 -14.37 19.27 26.26
C VAL A 215 -13.53 20.53 26.05
N LEU A 216 -13.34 20.98 24.80
CA LEU A 216 -12.56 22.15 24.40
C LEU A 216 -13.44 23.12 23.57
N PRO A 217 -14.15 24.05 24.21
CA PRO A 217 -15.01 25.02 23.52
C PRO A 217 -14.25 25.93 22.54
N GLU A 218 -12.96 26.17 22.76
CA GLU A 218 -12.11 27.05 21.97
C GLU A 218 -11.95 26.58 20.52
N ILE A 219 -12.03 25.26 20.29
CA ILE A 219 -11.89 24.64 18.96
C ILE A 219 -13.23 24.40 18.27
N ARG A 220 -14.32 25.03 18.72
CA ARG A 220 -15.67 24.80 18.18
C ARG A 220 -15.76 24.97 16.67
N ASN A 221 -14.99 25.91 16.10
CA ASN A 221 -14.96 26.20 14.67
C ASN A 221 -14.01 25.30 13.87
N TYR A 222 -13.22 24.45 14.54
CA TYR A 222 -12.21 23.65 13.85
C TYR A 222 -12.86 22.55 13.01
N SER A 223 -12.19 22.14 11.95
CA SER A 223 -12.62 21.03 11.09
C SER A 223 -11.43 20.12 10.77
N VAL A 224 -11.71 18.94 10.22
CA VAL A 224 -10.67 18.11 9.60
C VAL A 224 -10.40 18.69 8.22
N LEU A 225 -9.32 19.45 8.10
CA LEU A 225 -8.95 20.21 6.90
C LEU A 225 -8.49 19.28 5.78
N LYS A 226 -7.62 18.32 6.12
CA LYS A 226 -6.99 17.43 5.15
C LYS A 226 -6.69 16.06 5.78
N VAL A 227 -6.86 15.01 4.98
CA VAL A 227 -6.30 13.68 5.25
C VAL A 227 -5.51 13.29 4.02
N ASP A 228 -4.24 12.94 4.20
CA ASP A 228 -3.33 12.66 3.08
C ASP A 228 -2.30 11.59 3.44
N GLN A 229 -1.69 10.98 2.41
CA GLN A 229 -0.52 10.11 2.56
C GLN A 229 0.70 10.78 1.95
N CYS A 230 1.82 10.75 2.65
CA CYS A 230 3.09 11.34 2.19
C CYS A 230 4.27 10.61 2.83
N SER A 231 5.49 10.88 2.37
CA SER A 231 6.67 10.37 3.08
C SER A 231 6.83 11.11 4.41
N TYR A 232 7.45 10.45 5.39
CA TYR A 232 7.70 11.07 6.69
C TYR A 232 8.54 12.34 6.58
N SER A 233 9.58 12.34 5.72
CA SER A 233 10.41 13.51 5.44
C SER A 233 9.66 14.67 4.79
N GLU A 234 8.60 14.41 4.01
CA GLU A 234 7.78 15.46 3.41
C GLU A 234 6.99 16.21 4.47
N ILE A 235 6.31 15.49 5.38
CA ILE A 235 5.52 16.13 6.44
C ILE A 235 6.41 16.79 7.51
N THR A 236 7.53 16.20 7.89
CA THR A 236 8.41 16.81 8.90
C THR A 236 9.02 18.12 8.40
N LYS A 237 9.35 18.22 7.12
CA LYS A 237 9.78 19.48 6.47
C LYS A 237 8.65 20.51 6.41
N GLN A 238 7.41 20.08 6.18
CA GLN A 238 6.24 20.97 6.16
C GLN A 238 5.96 21.57 7.55
N LEU A 239 6.07 20.75 8.61
CA LEU A 239 5.81 21.19 9.98
C LEU A 239 7.00 21.99 10.57
N ALA A 240 8.22 21.54 10.33
CA ALA A 240 9.47 22.16 10.76
C ALA A 240 9.43 22.66 12.23
N ASP A 241 10.20 23.72 12.55
CA ASP A 241 10.33 24.25 13.91
C ASP A 241 9.07 24.96 14.43
N ASN A 242 7.98 25.00 13.66
CA ASN A 242 6.74 25.66 14.05
C ASN A 242 5.83 24.78 14.91
N TYR A 243 6.15 23.49 15.07
CA TYR A 243 5.33 22.54 15.81
C TYR A 243 6.08 21.92 16.99
N SER A 244 5.30 21.54 18.00
CA SER A 244 5.71 20.72 19.14
C SER A 244 5.30 19.27 18.89
N TYR A 245 6.14 18.31 19.25
CA TYR A 245 5.95 16.89 18.90
C TYR A 245 5.74 16.02 20.14
N TYR A 246 4.76 15.13 20.07
CA TYR A 246 4.41 14.18 21.12
C TYR A 246 4.21 12.80 20.51
N ILE A 247 4.75 11.77 21.17
CA ILE A 247 4.56 10.38 20.79
C ILE A 247 3.46 9.80 21.66
N VAL A 248 2.48 9.17 21.03
CA VAL A 248 1.48 8.37 21.72
C VAL A 248 1.84 6.91 21.53
N ASN A 249 2.18 6.23 22.62
CA ASN A 249 2.53 4.81 22.59
C ASN A 249 1.30 3.95 22.79
N THR A 250 1.30 2.75 22.23
CA THR A 250 0.34 1.68 22.48
C THR A 250 1.02 0.48 23.13
N SER A 251 0.32 -0.12 24.09
CA SER A 251 0.68 -1.43 24.64
C SER A 251 0.23 -2.58 23.75
N ASP A 252 -0.52 -2.30 22.68
CA ASP A 252 -0.85 -3.27 21.65
C ASP A 252 0.43 -3.61 20.90
N ALA A 253 1.17 -4.60 21.39
CA ALA A 253 2.03 -5.35 20.51
C ALA A 253 1.13 -5.92 19.42
N LEU A 254 1.46 -5.67 18.15
CA LEU A 254 0.95 -6.49 17.07
C LEU A 254 1.39 -7.93 17.39
N ARG A 255 0.50 -8.69 18.04
CA ARG A 255 0.63 -10.14 18.20
C ARG A 255 0.42 -10.73 16.80
N ARG A 256 1.49 -10.75 16.01
CA ARG A 256 1.64 -11.66 14.88
C ARG A 256 2.50 -12.82 15.35
N ASP A 257 2.15 -14.01 14.88
CA ASP A 257 2.50 -15.32 15.40
C ASP A 257 3.87 -15.42 16.08
N GLY A 258 3.88 -16.05 17.26
CA GLY A 258 4.95 -16.06 18.27
C GLY A 258 6.26 -16.76 17.88
N ASN A 259 6.66 -16.70 16.62
CA ASN A 259 8.01 -17.05 16.23
C ASN A 259 8.93 -15.85 16.44
N THR A 260 9.91 -16.04 17.31
CA THR A 260 11.03 -15.14 17.51
C THR A 260 11.62 -14.76 16.14
N ILE A 261 11.65 -13.47 15.81
CA ILE A 261 12.12 -12.89 14.53
C ILE A 261 13.62 -13.15 14.27
N LYS A 262 14.33 -13.73 15.23
CA LYS A 262 15.74 -14.12 15.06
C LYS A 262 15.79 -15.31 14.10
N ASP A 263 16.52 -15.16 13.00
CA ASP A 263 16.85 -16.20 11.99
C ASP A 263 15.89 -16.32 10.78
N GLN A 264 15.09 -15.29 10.51
CA GLN A 264 14.25 -15.23 9.30
C GLN A 264 15.00 -14.69 8.08
N ASN A 265 14.85 -15.37 6.93
CA ASN A 265 15.32 -14.86 5.64
C ASN A 265 14.32 -13.84 5.08
N PHE A 266 14.66 -12.56 5.22
CA PHE A 266 13.82 -11.46 4.71
C PHE A 266 13.91 -11.25 3.20
N VAL A 267 14.79 -11.98 2.50
CA VAL A 267 14.96 -11.87 1.05
C VAL A 267 14.98 -13.26 0.44
N VAL A 268 14.12 -13.49 -0.55
CA VAL A 268 14.13 -14.67 -1.42
C VAL A 268 14.61 -14.24 -2.80
N GLN A 269 15.77 -14.76 -3.20
CA GLN A 269 16.34 -14.58 -4.54
C GLN A 269 17.15 -15.81 -4.91
N ARG A 270 17.10 -16.21 -6.20
CA ARG A 270 17.84 -17.39 -6.65
C ARG A 270 19.25 -17.05 -7.13
N PRO A 271 20.20 -17.99 -7.05
CA PRO A 271 21.52 -17.84 -7.64
C PRO A 271 21.51 -17.63 -9.16
N GLU A 272 20.45 -18.01 -9.86
CA GLU A 272 20.36 -17.84 -11.32
C GLU A 272 19.74 -16.51 -11.77
N PHE A 273 19.19 -15.71 -10.86
CA PHE A 273 18.57 -14.44 -11.21
C PHE A 273 19.56 -13.49 -11.87
N THR A 274 19.09 -12.81 -12.91
CA THR A 274 19.88 -11.85 -13.68
C THR A 274 20.18 -10.61 -12.85
N TYR A 275 19.18 -10.14 -12.11
CA TYR A 275 19.24 -8.94 -11.28
C TYR A 275 19.16 -9.32 -9.80
N LYS A 276 20.29 -9.18 -9.09
CA LYS A 276 20.41 -9.58 -7.69
C LYS A 276 20.66 -8.40 -6.77
N LEU A 277 20.04 -8.44 -5.60
CA LEU A 277 20.39 -7.53 -4.53
C LEU A 277 21.80 -7.87 -4.04
N ASN A 278 22.62 -6.83 -3.86
CA ASN A 278 23.96 -6.96 -3.31
C ASN A 278 23.89 -7.23 -1.80
N GLU A 279 25.01 -7.68 -1.22
CA GLU A 279 25.09 -8.00 0.22
C GLU A 279 24.76 -6.80 1.10
N GLU A 280 25.12 -5.59 0.69
CA GLU A 280 24.82 -4.35 1.41
C GLU A 280 23.31 -4.10 1.51
N ALA A 281 22.57 -4.22 0.40
CA ALA A 281 21.12 -4.07 0.38
C ALA A 281 20.42 -5.16 1.20
N ILE A 282 20.88 -6.42 1.10
CA ILE A 282 20.35 -7.53 1.91
C ILE A 282 20.59 -7.28 3.40
N THR A 283 21.78 -6.80 3.76
CA THR A 283 22.12 -6.44 5.15
C THR A 283 21.24 -5.29 5.64
N PHE A 284 21.04 -4.27 4.81
CA PHE A 284 20.17 -3.13 5.13
C PHE A 284 18.72 -3.57 5.32
N ILE A 285 18.16 -4.36 4.40
CA ILE A 285 16.81 -4.93 4.51
C ILE A 285 16.69 -5.75 5.79
N THR A 286 17.63 -6.66 6.04
CA THR A 286 17.60 -7.51 7.24
C THR A 286 17.60 -6.67 8.51
N LYS A 287 18.45 -5.63 8.58
CA LYS A 287 18.48 -4.69 9.70
C LYS A 287 17.18 -3.90 9.81
N LEU A 288 16.66 -3.38 8.71
CA LEU A 288 15.43 -2.58 8.67
C LEU A 288 14.22 -3.41 9.11
N MET A 289 14.06 -4.61 8.55
CA MET A 289 12.97 -5.51 8.93
C MET A 289 13.11 -5.92 10.39
N SER A 290 14.31 -6.23 10.87
CA SER A 290 14.56 -6.60 12.28
C SER A 290 14.40 -5.45 13.29
N ASN A 291 14.58 -4.19 12.87
CA ASN A 291 14.53 -3.01 13.74
C ASN A 291 13.20 -2.24 13.68
N ARG A 292 12.40 -2.37 12.61
CA ARG A 292 11.08 -1.70 12.46
C ARG A 292 10.09 -2.00 13.60
N PHE A 293 10.42 -2.97 14.46
CA PHE A 293 9.59 -3.50 15.52
C PHE A 293 9.55 -2.68 16.83
N VAL A 294 10.44 -1.70 17.04
CA VAL A 294 10.53 -1.09 18.39
C VAL A 294 9.53 0.07 18.58
N TYR A 295 9.35 0.94 17.58
CA TYR A 295 8.60 2.19 17.78
C TYR A 295 7.47 2.44 16.77
N GLY A 296 7.71 2.27 15.45
CA GLY A 296 6.70 2.56 14.43
C GLY A 296 5.42 1.71 14.50
N GLU A 297 5.52 0.46 14.95
CA GLU A 297 4.35 -0.44 15.13
C GLU A 297 3.49 -0.07 16.35
N LYS A 298 4.03 0.71 17.28
CA LYS A 298 3.42 0.96 18.59
C LYS A 298 3.12 2.41 18.84
N SER A 299 3.30 3.29 17.87
CA SER A 299 3.12 4.72 18.14
C SER A 299 2.57 5.48 16.96
N PHE A 300 1.82 6.53 17.26
CA PHE A 300 1.53 7.62 16.33
C PHE A 300 2.00 8.93 16.95
N ILE A 301 2.19 9.95 16.11
CA ILE A 301 2.73 11.24 16.52
C ILE A 301 1.61 12.29 16.51
N ILE A 302 1.60 13.12 17.54
CA ILE A 302 0.78 14.33 17.62
C ILE A 302 1.71 15.53 17.47
N CYS A 303 1.39 16.42 16.53
CA CYS A 303 2.08 17.68 16.32
C CYS A 303 1.12 18.82 16.62
N SER A 304 1.49 19.75 17.50
CA SER A 304 0.72 20.96 17.78
C SER A 304 1.46 22.22 17.37
N LYS A 305 0.79 23.15 16.70
CA LYS A 305 1.40 24.39 16.23
C LYS A 305 1.77 25.27 17.41
N LYS A 306 3.03 25.70 17.51
CA LYS A 306 3.54 26.47 18.66
C LYS A 306 2.75 27.74 18.97
N THR A 307 2.18 28.38 17.94
CA THR A 307 1.35 29.59 18.07
C THR A 307 -0.13 29.31 18.23
N GLY A 308 -0.56 28.05 18.16
CA GLY A 308 -1.96 27.67 18.16
C GLY A 308 -2.45 27.14 19.51
N PHE A 309 -3.74 26.82 19.58
CA PHE A 309 -4.43 26.49 20.82
C PHE A 309 -3.90 25.20 21.43
N PHE A 310 -3.68 24.17 20.61
CA PHE A 310 -3.24 22.87 21.14
C PHE A 310 -1.86 22.93 21.81
N ASN A 311 -1.02 23.92 21.50
CA ASN A 311 0.26 24.11 22.17
C ASN A 311 0.12 24.72 23.59
N THR A 312 -1.06 25.20 23.99
CA THR A 312 -1.32 25.55 25.41
C THR A 312 -1.54 24.31 26.27
N ILE A 313 -1.83 23.15 25.65
CA ILE A 313 -2.03 21.85 26.31
C ILE A 313 -0.70 21.09 26.28
N GLN A 314 0.20 21.40 27.21
CA GLN A 314 1.58 20.85 27.18
C GLN A 314 1.80 19.64 28.09
N SER A 315 0.97 19.45 29.11
CA SER A 315 1.11 18.29 30.00
C SER A 315 0.70 17.02 29.26
N THR A 316 1.49 15.96 29.42
CA THR A 316 1.23 14.66 28.80
C THR A 316 -0.11 14.06 29.26
N GLU A 317 -0.50 14.30 30.51
CA GLU A 317 -1.80 13.92 31.07
C GLU A 317 -2.95 14.62 30.35
N SER A 318 -2.89 15.93 30.17
CA SER A 318 -3.96 16.67 29.47
C SER A 318 -4.01 16.32 27.99
N ILE A 319 -2.87 16.07 27.32
CA ILE A 319 -2.87 15.55 25.94
C ILE A 319 -3.54 14.18 25.89
N SER A 320 -3.25 13.30 26.86
CA SER A 320 -3.87 11.98 26.94
C SER A 320 -5.39 12.08 27.08
N GLU A 321 -5.88 12.93 27.98
CA GLU A 321 -7.32 13.06 28.26
C GLU A 321 -8.09 13.83 27.19
N LEU A 322 -7.52 14.93 26.67
CA LEU A 322 -8.24 15.87 25.81
C LEU A 322 -8.06 15.57 24.33
N ILE A 323 -7.02 14.84 23.94
CA ILE A 323 -6.73 14.50 22.54
C ILE A 323 -6.75 12.99 22.31
N VAL A 324 -5.96 12.23 23.07
CA VAL A 324 -5.78 10.79 22.83
C VAL A 324 -7.04 9.99 23.14
N GLU A 325 -7.75 10.28 24.23
CA GLU A 325 -9.02 9.59 24.56
C GLU A 325 -10.12 9.82 23.50
N PRO A 326 -10.39 11.04 23.02
CA PRO A 326 -11.28 11.24 21.87
C PRO A 326 -10.85 10.47 20.62
N VAL A 327 -9.55 10.40 20.31
CA VAL A 327 -9.02 9.61 19.19
C VAL A 327 -9.30 8.13 19.40
N ARG A 328 -8.93 7.59 20.56
CA ARG A 328 -9.19 6.20 20.95
C ARG A 328 -10.65 5.82 20.80
N ASN A 329 -11.55 6.68 21.28
CA ASN A 329 -12.98 6.44 21.22
C ASN A 329 -13.51 6.38 19.78
N ALA A 330 -13.02 7.27 18.90
CA ALA A 330 -13.39 7.25 17.49
C ALA A 330 -12.91 5.99 16.76
N TRP A 331 -11.77 5.43 17.18
CA TRP A 331 -11.25 4.19 16.61
C TRP A 331 -12.00 2.92 17.05
N LYS A 332 -12.75 2.95 18.16
CA LYS A 332 -13.38 1.75 18.78
C LYS A 332 -14.24 0.93 17.84
N GLU A 333 -14.92 1.56 16.87
CA GLU A 333 -15.76 0.86 15.90
C GLU A 333 -14.96 -0.02 14.92
N ILE A 334 -13.68 0.29 14.72
CA ILE A 334 -12.79 -0.43 13.82
C ILE A 334 -11.81 -1.29 14.63
N ARG A 335 -11.12 -0.67 15.58
CA ARG A 335 -10.18 -1.33 16.49
C ARG A 335 -10.07 -0.56 17.79
N ASN A 336 -10.21 -1.26 18.91
CA ASN A 336 -9.95 -0.68 20.21
C ASN A 336 -8.45 -0.69 20.50
N PHE A 337 -7.77 0.44 20.26
CA PHE A 337 -6.37 0.61 20.60
C PHE A 337 -6.17 0.85 22.10
N ASN A 338 -5.18 0.19 22.69
CA ASN A 338 -4.75 0.42 24.06
C ASN A 338 -3.56 1.40 24.07
N PHE A 339 -3.85 2.70 24.10
CA PHE A 339 -2.80 3.70 24.25
C PHE A 339 -2.25 3.67 25.68
N SER A 340 -0.94 3.48 25.82
CA SER A 340 -0.25 3.22 27.09
C SER A 340 0.38 4.46 27.71
N GLY A 341 0.46 5.56 26.96
CA GLY A 341 0.91 6.86 27.47
C GLY A 341 1.40 7.81 26.38
N VAL A 342 1.60 9.07 26.78
CA VAL A 342 2.13 10.13 25.93
C VAL A 342 3.52 10.53 26.41
N SER A 343 4.48 10.58 25.51
CA SER A 343 5.85 11.06 25.78
C SER A 343 6.18 12.26 24.91
N THR A 344 6.86 13.24 25.49
CA THR A 344 7.39 14.41 24.76
C THR A 344 8.68 14.03 24.03
N ILE A 345 8.86 14.56 22.83
CA ILE A 345 10.15 14.47 22.11
C ILE A 345 10.88 15.77 22.37
N LYS A 346 12.09 15.70 22.95
CA LYS A 346 12.81 16.92 23.33
C LYS A 346 13.36 17.71 22.14
N GLU A 347 13.59 17.10 20.97
CA GLU A 347 14.09 17.77 19.75
C GLU A 347 13.67 16.96 18.51
N ASN A 348 13.58 17.58 17.32
CA ASN A 348 13.23 16.93 16.04
C ASN A 348 14.01 15.62 15.78
N ALA A 349 15.23 15.49 16.32
CA ALA A 349 16.10 14.33 16.16
C ALA A 349 15.56 13.01 16.76
N GLY A 350 14.65 13.07 17.74
CA GLY A 350 14.08 11.84 18.34
C GLY A 350 12.98 11.17 17.51
N CYS A 351 12.49 11.87 16.49
CA CYS A 351 11.41 11.44 15.59
C CYS A 351 11.94 10.56 14.46
N ASP A 352 13.13 10.92 13.92
CA ASP A 352 13.79 10.20 12.82
C ASP A 352 14.24 8.78 13.22
N GLU A 353 14.44 8.53 14.51
CA GLU A 353 14.70 7.18 15.05
C GLU A 353 13.44 6.29 15.08
N LEU A 354 12.23 6.89 15.06
CA LEU A 354 10.97 6.16 15.16
C LEU A 354 10.44 5.72 13.80
N ILE A 355 10.54 6.61 12.80
CA ILE A 355 10.01 6.44 11.45
C ILE A 355 11.10 6.84 10.46
N PRO A 356 11.56 5.92 9.58
CA PRO A 356 12.50 6.27 8.52
C PRO A 356 11.98 7.40 7.61
N GLU A 357 12.85 8.29 7.14
CA GLU A 357 12.49 9.45 6.32
C GLU A 357 11.64 9.13 5.07
N HIS A 358 11.84 7.96 4.47
CA HIS A 358 11.16 7.53 3.27
C HIS A 358 9.90 6.69 3.54
N ASP A 359 9.62 6.36 4.82
CA ASP A 359 8.43 5.58 5.15
C ASP A 359 7.18 6.44 4.97
N MET A 360 6.13 5.81 4.42
CA MET A 360 4.84 6.46 4.21
C MET A 360 4.09 6.62 5.53
N VAL A 361 3.46 7.77 5.70
CA VAL A 361 2.62 8.11 6.84
C VAL A 361 1.28 8.67 6.36
N ILE A 362 0.23 8.43 7.16
CA ILE A 362 -1.07 9.09 6.99
C ILE A 362 -1.12 10.28 7.92
N THR A 363 -1.44 11.45 7.37
CA THR A 363 -1.56 12.70 8.12
C THR A 363 -3.02 13.11 8.21
N ILE A 364 -3.43 13.62 9.38
CA ILE A 364 -4.72 14.28 9.57
C ILE A 364 -4.46 15.68 10.09
N GLU A 365 -4.81 16.67 9.28
CA GLU A 365 -4.67 18.08 9.61
C GLU A 365 -6.01 18.61 10.16
N ILE A 366 -5.98 19.12 11.38
CA ILE A 366 -7.12 19.69 12.09
C ILE A 366 -6.82 21.15 12.41
N GLY A 367 -7.76 22.04 12.12
CA GLY A 367 -7.59 23.46 12.38
C GLY A 367 -8.79 24.28 11.96
N ASP A 368 -8.58 25.59 11.91
CA ASP A 368 -9.57 26.56 11.42
C ASP A 368 -9.22 26.96 9.99
N ASP A 369 -10.23 27.10 9.12
CA ASP A 369 -10.06 27.42 7.71
C ASP A 369 -9.28 28.73 7.50
N LYS A 370 -9.29 29.64 8.48
CA LYS A 370 -8.55 30.92 8.45
C LYS A 370 -7.10 30.82 8.93
N SER A 371 -6.86 29.97 9.93
CA SER A 371 -5.58 29.92 10.67
C SER A 371 -4.67 28.76 10.24
N GLY A 372 -5.22 27.85 9.42
CA GLY A 372 -4.57 26.63 8.96
C GLY A 372 -4.59 25.53 10.02
N SER A 373 -3.79 24.49 9.80
CA SER A 373 -3.68 23.36 10.72
C SER A 373 -3.02 23.76 12.03
N ASP A 374 -3.70 23.49 13.13
CA ASP A 374 -3.23 23.71 14.50
C ASP A 374 -2.78 22.39 15.14
N LEU A 375 -3.46 21.30 14.80
CA LEU A 375 -3.15 19.94 15.24
C LEU A 375 -2.94 19.05 14.02
N VAL A 376 -1.84 18.30 14.00
CA VAL A 376 -1.56 17.30 12.97
C VAL A 376 -1.32 15.95 13.64
N LEU A 377 -2.07 14.94 13.23
CA LEU A 377 -1.87 13.56 13.67
C LEU A 377 -1.13 12.82 12.56
N ILE A 378 -0.02 12.16 12.90
CA ILE A 378 0.80 11.41 11.95
C ILE A 378 0.79 9.94 12.36
N TYR A 379 0.20 9.11 11.51
CA TYR A 379 0.13 7.66 11.69
C TYR A 379 1.14 6.99 10.74
N PRO A 380 2.16 6.29 11.26
CA PRO A 380 3.00 5.45 10.43
C PRO A 380 2.16 4.42 9.66
N TYR A 381 2.44 4.18 8.39
CA TYR A 381 1.74 3.11 7.65
C TYR A 381 1.85 1.77 8.38
N ILE A 382 3.03 1.46 8.94
CA ILE A 382 3.26 0.21 9.66
C ILE A 382 2.38 0.06 10.92
N PHE A 383 2.04 1.17 11.58
CA PHE A 383 1.10 1.19 12.71
C PHE A 383 -0.31 0.77 12.24
N LEU A 384 -0.71 1.27 11.07
CA LEU A 384 -2.04 1.04 10.51
C LEU A 384 -2.16 -0.21 9.62
N GLU A 385 -1.05 -0.85 9.22
CA GLU A 385 -1.04 -1.94 8.22
C GLU A 385 -2.09 -3.02 8.53
N SER A 386 -2.15 -3.51 9.77
CA SER A 386 -3.11 -4.52 10.20
C SER A 386 -4.57 -4.04 10.31
N VAL A 387 -4.79 -2.73 10.35
CA VAL A 387 -6.12 -2.10 10.51
C VAL A 387 -6.68 -1.67 9.17
N LEU A 388 -5.83 -1.20 8.26
CA LEU A 388 -6.21 -0.79 6.91
C LEU A 388 -6.89 -1.92 6.15
N GLU A 389 -6.47 -3.17 6.37
CA GLU A 389 -7.12 -4.35 5.78
C GLU A 389 -8.61 -4.48 6.16
N VAL A 390 -8.99 -4.06 7.37
CA VAL A 390 -10.38 -4.09 7.88
C VAL A 390 -11.16 -2.83 7.46
N MET A 391 -10.44 -1.76 7.12
CA MET A 391 -11.03 -0.48 6.70
C MET A 391 -11.49 -0.47 5.23
N GLY A 392 -11.00 -1.40 4.42
CA GLY A 392 -11.29 -1.50 2.98
C GLY A 392 -12.72 -1.93 2.62
#